data_AF-A0A401KM46-F1
#
_entry.id   AF-A0A401KM46-F1
#
_cell.length_a   1.000
_cell.length_b   1.000
_cell.length_c   1.000
_cell.angle_alpha   90.00
_cell.angle_beta   90.00
_cell.angle_gamma   90.00
#
_symmetry.space_group_name_H-M   'P 1'
#
loop_
_entity.id
_entity.type
_entity.pdbx_description
1 polymer ?
#
loop_
_entity_poly.entity_id
_entity_poly.type
_entity_poly.pdbx_seq_one_letter_code
_entity_poly.pdbx_strand_id
1 'polypeptide(L)'
;MGPGERQGNIVNAIQPSFIHPDKPDISTRPNLGAGRQPPKVHRQRQQTPPVHALHHGRPPKSKDNGPSTVLRAIMTKRKVYLDMEDFHKALRLLDAKLGTDPMIMAFAPIRMIVAGGFFSVMYLKNRKTTTDMDFLLDPEWANDEDIKVPLQKSIREVANEAHYMEDWANEDVGVFVTEKTRKILMEDAIKQNIVLWASGTLLVFAAPVEWALERKLRRIYCAERGRKAELDLADAVAMLKFMKERKGSKLDMEYCRTLNKNGFDVMPDVDTMNCVAAAYKATYGVDVFL
;
A
#
# COMPACT_ATOMS: atom_id res chain seq x y z
N MET A 1 -23.59 -48.63 -2.14
CA MET A 1 -22.44 -47.97 -2.81
C MET A 1 -23.03 -46.91 -3.74
N GLY A 2 -22.82 -45.60 -3.65
CA GLY A 2 -22.27 -44.71 -2.63
C GLY A 2 -22.99 -43.36 -2.78
N PRO A 3 -23.02 -42.50 -1.75
CA PRO A 3 -23.76 -41.24 -1.78
C PRO A 3 -22.93 -40.13 -2.43
N GLY A 4 -23.55 -39.36 -3.32
CA GLY A 4 -22.97 -38.16 -3.92
C GLY A 4 -23.13 -36.96 -2.97
N GLU A 5 -21.99 -36.48 -2.46
CA GLU A 5 -21.87 -35.29 -1.63
C GLU A 5 -22.31 -34.02 -2.38
N ARG A 6 -23.26 -33.29 -1.78
CA ARG A 6 -23.52 -31.88 -2.12
C ARG A 6 -22.60 -31.02 -1.27
N GLN A 7 -21.57 -30.44 -1.87
CA GLN A 7 -20.80 -29.36 -1.22
C GLN A 7 -21.60 -28.06 -1.31
N GLY A 8 -22.01 -27.57 -0.14
CA GLY A 8 -22.65 -26.27 0.02
C GLY A 8 -21.62 -25.14 -0.09
N ASN A 9 -21.90 -24.18 -0.96
CA ASN A 9 -21.25 -22.87 -0.98
C ASN A 9 -21.75 -22.04 0.21
N ILE A 10 -20.88 -21.79 1.18
CA ILE A 10 -21.08 -20.80 2.24
C ILE A 10 -19.90 -19.84 2.20
N VAL A 11 -20.00 -18.73 1.46
CA VAL A 11 -19.39 -17.46 1.86
C VAL A 11 -20.14 -16.32 1.15
N ASN A 12 -21.10 -15.70 1.82
CA ASN A 12 -21.56 -14.34 1.55
C ASN A 12 -22.56 -13.95 2.64
N ALA A 13 -22.16 -13.01 3.50
CA ALA A 13 -22.97 -11.99 4.18
C ALA A 13 -22.37 -11.68 5.55
N ILE A 14 -21.39 -10.78 5.57
CA ILE A 14 -21.21 -9.88 6.72
C ILE A 14 -21.23 -8.48 6.12
N GLN A 15 -22.42 -7.87 6.10
CA GLN A 15 -22.56 -6.42 5.97
C GLN A 15 -22.58 -5.83 7.37
N PRO A 16 -21.64 -4.95 7.76
CA PRO A 16 -21.82 -4.11 8.92
C PRO A 16 -22.76 -2.95 8.56
N SER A 17 -23.87 -2.85 9.28
CA SER A 17 -24.75 -1.69 9.31
C SER A 17 -24.02 -0.49 9.93
N PHE A 18 -23.77 0.56 9.14
CA PHE A 18 -23.24 1.82 9.66
C PHE A 18 -24.36 2.71 10.18
N ILE A 19 -24.30 2.97 11.49
CA ILE A 19 -25.06 4.02 12.18
C ILE A 19 -24.29 5.33 11.99
N HIS A 20 -24.98 6.35 11.50
CA HIS A 20 -24.47 7.73 11.40
C HIS A 20 -24.37 8.35 12.80
N PRO A 21 -23.23 8.93 13.22
CA PRO A 21 -23.22 9.87 14.34
C PRO A 21 -23.32 11.32 13.84
N ASP A 22 -24.24 12.05 14.46
CA ASP A 22 -24.44 13.49 14.33
C ASP A 22 -23.18 14.29 14.67
N LYS A 23 -22.95 15.38 13.93
CA LYS A 23 -21.87 16.36 14.17
C LYS A 23 -22.18 17.22 15.40
N PRO A 24 -21.22 17.45 16.31
CA PRO A 24 -21.27 18.58 17.21
C PRO A 24 -20.60 19.84 16.62
N ASP A 25 -21.25 20.95 16.94
CA ASP A 25 -21.04 22.33 16.51
C ASP A 25 -19.71 22.94 17.00
N ILE A 26 -19.06 23.71 16.13
CA ILE A 26 -17.79 24.40 16.40
C ILE A 26 -18.10 25.82 16.84
N SER A 27 -18.07 26.06 18.15
CA SER A 27 -18.01 27.41 18.70
C SER A 27 -17.29 27.39 20.04
N THR A 28 -16.08 27.96 20.03
CA THR A 28 -15.42 28.76 21.08
C THR A 28 -13.92 28.47 21.15
N ARG A 29 -13.12 29.37 20.56
CA ARG A 29 -11.68 29.52 20.88
C ARG A 29 -11.49 30.88 21.56
N PRO A 30 -10.83 30.98 22.72
CA PRO A 30 -10.22 32.21 23.15
C PRO A 30 -8.76 32.31 22.71
N ASN A 31 -8.44 33.55 22.36
CA ASN A 31 -7.18 34.10 21.90
C ASN A 31 -6.26 34.38 23.10
N LEU A 32 -5.01 33.91 23.11
CA LEU A 32 -3.97 34.40 24.04
C LEU A 32 -2.61 34.41 23.33
N GLY A 33 -2.07 35.62 23.22
CA GLY A 33 -0.75 35.88 22.64
C GLY A 33 0.37 36.03 23.68
N ALA A 34 1.49 36.53 23.16
CA ALA A 34 2.63 37.16 23.83
C ALA A 34 3.60 36.27 24.65
N GLY A 35 4.67 35.86 23.96
CA GLY A 35 6.06 36.22 24.27
C GLY A 35 6.61 35.98 25.67
N ARG A 36 7.62 35.09 25.79
CA ARG A 36 8.70 35.16 26.78
C ARG A 36 10.00 34.55 26.23
N GLN A 37 11.09 35.31 26.35
CA GLN A 37 12.46 34.91 26.02
C GLN A 37 13.03 33.88 27.03
N PRO A 38 13.97 33.01 26.62
CA PRO A 38 14.63 32.07 27.53
C PRO A 38 15.82 32.69 28.28
N PRO A 39 16.09 32.29 29.54
CA PRO A 39 17.25 32.76 30.29
C PRO A 39 18.55 32.05 29.87
N LYS A 40 19.62 32.85 29.84
CA LYS A 40 21.02 32.45 29.58
C LYS A 40 21.58 31.65 30.76
N VAL A 41 22.10 30.44 30.52
CA VAL A 41 22.85 29.67 31.51
C VAL A 41 24.35 29.81 31.26
N HIS A 42 25.07 30.23 32.30
CA HIS A 42 26.52 30.41 32.36
C HIS A 42 27.27 29.07 32.32
N ARG A 43 28.29 29.01 31.46
CA ARG A 43 29.28 27.93 31.36
C ARG A 43 30.37 28.16 32.40
N GLN A 44 30.54 27.26 33.37
CA GLN A 44 31.77 27.18 34.17
C GLN A 44 32.63 26.02 33.69
N ARG A 45 33.87 26.37 33.29
CA ARG A 45 34.99 25.46 33.05
C ARG A 45 35.47 24.90 34.39
N GLN A 46 35.73 23.61 34.45
CA GLN A 46 36.76 23.07 35.35
C GLN A 46 37.70 22.17 34.56
N GLN A 47 38.98 22.37 34.82
CA GLN A 47 40.14 21.79 34.17
C GLN A 47 40.47 20.42 34.79
N THR A 48 41.00 19.53 33.95
CA THR A 48 41.68 18.28 34.32
C THR A 48 43.05 18.55 34.97
N PRO A 49 43.63 17.56 35.67
CA PRO A 49 44.90 17.01 35.16
C PRO A 49 45.06 15.47 35.34
N PRO A 50 46.13 14.88 34.77
CA PRO A 50 46.15 13.50 34.23
C PRO A 50 47.02 12.53 35.06
N VAL A 51 46.86 11.21 34.87
CA VAL A 51 47.93 10.24 35.15
C VAL A 51 47.93 9.04 34.18
N HIS A 52 49.16 8.64 33.88
CA HIS A 52 49.77 7.63 33.03
C HIS A 52 49.18 6.20 32.90
N ALA A 53 49.59 5.62 31.77
CA ALA A 53 49.48 4.24 31.31
C ALA A 53 50.11 3.17 32.23
N LEU A 54 49.66 1.91 32.07
CA LEU A 54 50.53 0.72 31.96
C LEU A 54 49.74 -0.52 31.50
N HIS A 55 50.44 -1.37 30.74
CA HIS A 55 50.06 -2.69 30.23
C HIS A 55 49.56 -3.67 31.31
N HIS A 56 48.72 -4.65 30.93
CA HIS A 56 49.05 -6.09 30.93
C HIS A 56 47.82 -6.97 30.57
N GLY A 57 48.05 -7.99 29.74
CA GLY A 57 47.35 -9.29 29.84
C GLY A 57 46.14 -9.57 28.94
N ARG A 58 46.39 -10.02 27.70
CA ARG A 58 45.44 -10.87 26.96
C ARG A 58 45.44 -12.29 27.54
N PRO A 59 44.28 -12.92 27.82
CA PRO A 59 44.17 -14.37 27.89
C PRO A 59 43.96 -14.97 26.49
N PRO A 60 44.17 -16.30 26.32
CA PRO A 60 44.44 -16.91 25.03
C PRO A 60 43.19 -17.05 24.14
N LYS A 61 43.44 -16.97 22.83
CA LYS A 61 42.47 -17.28 21.77
C LYS A 61 42.07 -18.76 21.88
N SER A 62 40.87 -19.05 22.37
CA SER A 62 40.19 -20.31 22.04
C SER A 62 39.82 -20.26 20.56
N LYS A 63 40.36 -21.20 19.80
CA LYS A 63 39.92 -21.48 18.43
C LYS A 63 38.57 -22.20 18.53
N ASP A 64 37.51 -21.42 18.67
CA ASP A 64 36.16 -21.91 18.42
C ASP A 64 35.92 -21.84 16.91
N ASN A 65 36.26 -22.92 16.20
CA ASN A 65 35.80 -23.15 14.83
C ASN A 65 34.33 -23.57 14.89
N GLY A 66 33.45 -22.65 15.31
CA GLY A 66 32.02 -22.80 15.14
C GLY A 66 31.65 -22.61 13.66
N PRO A 67 30.63 -23.31 13.14
CA PRO A 67 30.11 -23.06 11.79
C PRO A 67 29.34 -21.73 11.79
N SER A 68 30.01 -20.59 11.93
CA SER A 68 29.34 -19.31 12.21
C SER A 68 29.40 -18.28 11.08
N THR A 69 30.20 -18.49 10.05
CA THR A 69 30.27 -17.53 8.93
C THR A 69 29.38 -17.95 7.76
N VAL A 70 29.25 -19.25 7.49
CA VAL A 70 28.41 -19.77 6.40
C VAL A 70 26.93 -19.81 6.81
N LEU A 71 26.60 -20.21 8.04
CA LEU A 71 25.22 -20.17 8.57
C LEU A 71 24.69 -18.73 8.73
N ARG A 72 25.58 -17.76 8.98
CA ARG A 72 25.23 -16.33 9.05
C ARG A 72 25.18 -15.66 7.65
N ALA A 73 25.85 -16.22 6.65
CA ALA A 73 25.69 -15.85 5.24
C ALA A 73 24.47 -16.52 4.58
N ILE A 74 23.88 -17.54 5.21
CA ILE A 74 22.51 -18.02 4.99
C ILE A 74 21.52 -17.16 5.80
N MET A 75 21.90 -15.93 6.19
CA MET A 75 20.90 -14.88 6.44
C MET A 75 20.16 -14.65 5.13
N THR A 76 18.99 -15.26 5.09
CA THR A 76 18.07 -15.47 3.98
C THR A 76 17.93 -14.22 3.13
N LYS A 77 18.23 -14.37 1.83
CA LYS A 77 17.91 -13.36 0.82
C LYS A 77 16.44 -12.96 0.99
N ARG A 78 16.17 -11.67 1.28
CA ARG A 78 14.81 -11.15 1.41
C ARG A 78 14.02 -11.47 0.14
N LYS A 79 12.76 -11.89 0.30
CA LYS A 79 11.84 -12.18 -0.81
C LYS A 79 11.43 -10.86 -1.46
N VAL A 80 11.65 -10.76 -2.76
CA VAL A 80 11.38 -9.56 -3.57
C VAL A 80 10.01 -9.63 -4.25
N TYR A 81 9.59 -10.82 -4.70
CA TYR A 81 8.31 -11.02 -5.37
C TYR A 81 7.36 -11.75 -4.44
N LEU A 82 6.23 -11.12 -4.15
CA LEU A 82 5.19 -11.57 -3.25
C LEU A 82 3.97 -12.03 -4.05
N ASP A 83 3.48 -13.24 -3.75
CA ASP A 83 2.22 -13.77 -4.25
C ASP A 83 1.06 -13.47 -3.30
N MET A 84 -0.12 -14.03 -3.60
CA MET A 84 -1.33 -13.86 -2.80
C MET A 84 -1.19 -14.43 -1.38
N GLU A 85 -0.48 -15.55 -1.21
CA GLU A 85 -0.29 -16.17 0.11
C GLU A 85 0.65 -15.32 0.97
N ASP A 86 1.71 -14.77 0.37
CA ASP A 86 2.60 -13.82 1.03
C ASP A 86 1.84 -12.59 1.52
N PHE A 87 0.99 -11.99 0.67
CA PHE A 87 0.22 -10.81 1.06
C PHE A 87 -0.80 -11.11 2.15
N HIS A 88 -1.48 -12.26 2.10
CA HIS A 88 -2.35 -12.69 3.22
C HIS A 88 -1.56 -12.94 4.52
N LYS A 89 -0.34 -13.47 4.43
CA LYS A 89 0.54 -13.59 5.59
C LYS A 89 0.95 -12.20 6.10
N ALA A 90 1.39 -11.31 5.23
CA ALA A 90 1.84 -9.97 5.57
C ALA A 90 0.73 -9.15 6.24
N LEU A 91 -0.48 -9.18 5.70
CA LEU A 91 -1.64 -8.46 6.24
C LEU A 91 -2.09 -9.02 7.59
N ARG A 92 -2.04 -10.35 7.80
CA ARG A 92 -2.29 -10.95 9.12
C ARG A 92 -1.27 -10.52 10.17
N LEU A 93 0.01 -10.51 9.81
CA LEU A 93 1.07 -10.07 10.71
C LEU A 93 0.95 -8.57 10.99
N LEU A 94 0.61 -7.77 9.98
CA LEU A 94 0.40 -6.34 10.12
C LEU A 94 -0.77 -6.06 11.07
N ASP A 95 -1.92 -6.70 10.84
CA ASP A 95 -3.11 -6.60 11.70
C ASP A 95 -2.80 -6.96 13.17
N ALA A 96 -2.08 -8.05 13.39
CA ALA A 96 -1.69 -8.47 14.73
C ALA A 96 -0.80 -7.43 15.43
N LYS A 97 0.18 -6.85 14.71
CA LYS A 97 1.09 -5.83 15.26
C LYS A 97 0.36 -4.52 15.55
N LEU A 98 -0.47 -4.06 14.61
CA LEU A 98 -1.33 -2.90 14.79
C LEU A 98 -2.26 -3.06 15.99
N GLY A 99 -2.78 -4.27 16.21
CA GLY A 99 -3.62 -4.61 17.36
C GLY A 99 -2.94 -4.53 18.73
N THR A 100 -1.61 -4.39 18.78
CA THR A 100 -0.86 -4.19 20.03
C THR A 100 -0.56 -2.74 20.33
N ASP A 101 -0.79 -1.82 19.39
CA ASP A 101 -0.51 -0.40 19.55
C ASP A 101 -1.76 0.35 20.07
N PRO A 102 -1.73 0.93 21.28
CA PRO A 102 -2.90 1.61 21.85
C PRO A 102 -3.38 2.80 21.04
N MET A 103 -2.48 3.53 20.37
CA MET A 103 -2.86 4.67 19.54
C MET A 103 -3.59 4.19 18.30
N ILE A 104 -3.08 3.17 17.62
CA ILE A 104 -3.77 2.57 16.47
C ILE A 104 -5.16 2.05 16.87
N MET A 105 -5.25 1.33 18.00
CA MET A 105 -6.51 0.76 18.46
C MET A 105 -7.57 1.81 18.81
N ALA A 106 -7.17 3.00 19.27
CA ALA A 106 -8.10 4.09 19.56
C ALA A 106 -8.79 4.64 18.31
N PHE A 107 -8.18 4.50 17.14
CA PHE A 107 -8.67 4.99 15.84
C PHE A 107 -8.97 3.88 14.84
N ALA A 108 -8.97 2.63 15.31
CA ALA A 108 -9.22 1.46 14.48
C ALA A 108 -10.69 1.41 13.98
N PRO A 109 -10.95 0.89 12.77
CA PRO A 109 -9.95 0.38 11.83
C PRO A 109 -9.25 1.50 11.07
N ILE A 110 -7.92 1.40 10.95
CA ILE A 110 -7.13 2.27 10.07
C ILE A 110 -7.47 1.92 8.63
N ARG A 111 -7.93 2.93 7.87
CA ARG A 111 -8.36 2.76 6.48
C ARG A 111 -7.26 3.15 5.52
N MET A 112 -7.13 2.37 4.44
CA MET A 112 -6.26 2.70 3.32
C MET A 112 -6.84 2.20 2.00
N ILE A 113 -6.45 2.85 0.92
CA ILE A 113 -6.70 2.37 -0.44
C ILE A 113 -5.40 1.87 -1.05
N VAL A 114 -5.43 0.77 -1.81
CA VAL A 114 -4.24 0.20 -2.45
C VAL A 114 -4.39 0.15 -3.97
N ALA A 115 -3.26 0.27 -4.65
CA ALA A 115 -3.21 0.28 -6.11
C ALA A 115 -2.10 -0.62 -6.63
N GLY A 116 -1.87 -0.56 -7.94
CA GLY A 116 -0.71 -1.20 -8.57
C GLY A 116 -0.79 -2.72 -8.61
N GLY A 117 0.38 -3.36 -8.56
CA GLY A 117 0.49 -4.82 -8.75
C GLY A 117 -0.18 -5.63 -7.64
N PHE A 118 -0.32 -5.07 -6.44
CA PHE A 118 -1.04 -5.72 -5.35
C PHE A 118 -2.50 -6.00 -5.73
N PHE A 119 -3.20 -5.00 -6.29
CA PHE A 119 -4.57 -5.18 -6.78
C PHE A 119 -4.66 -6.23 -7.90
N SER A 120 -3.68 -6.25 -8.79
CA SER A 120 -3.56 -7.25 -9.86
C SER A 120 -3.38 -8.68 -9.35
N VAL A 121 -2.64 -8.87 -8.25
CA VAL A 121 -2.44 -10.18 -7.61
C VAL A 121 -3.66 -10.58 -6.78
N MET A 122 -4.10 -9.72 -5.88
CA MET A 122 -5.10 -10.05 -4.86
C MET A 122 -6.53 -10.16 -5.40
N TYR A 123 -6.87 -9.34 -6.41
CA TYR A 123 -8.26 -9.21 -6.86
C TYR A 123 -8.46 -9.60 -8.33
N LEU A 124 -7.73 -8.96 -9.24
CA LEU A 124 -7.89 -9.23 -10.68
C LEU A 124 -7.32 -10.59 -11.10
N LYS A 125 -6.37 -11.13 -10.32
CA LYS A 125 -5.70 -12.42 -10.53
C LYS A 125 -5.05 -12.54 -11.92
N ASN A 126 -4.67 -11.42 -12.53
CA ASN A 126 -3.95 -11.37 -13.81
C ASN A 126 -2.42 -11.44 -13.63
N ARG A 127 -1.93 -11.42 -12.39
CA ARG A 127 -0.51 -11.63 -12.03
C ARG A 127 -0.37 -12.71 -10.98
N LYS A 128 0.76 -13.43 -11.03
CA LYS A 128 1.16 -14.38 -9.98
C LYS A 128 1.82 -13.68 -8.80
N THR A 129 2.64 -12.65 -9.08
CA THR A 129 3.41 -11.93 -8.06
C THR A 129 3.53 -10.44 -8.39
N THR A 130 3.83 -9.64 -7.37
CA THR A 130 4.30 -8.25 -7.48
C THR A 130 5.37 -7.98 -6.42
N THR A 131 6.00 -6.83 -6.42
CA THR A 131 7.08 -6.50 -5.47
C THR A 131 6.58 -6.03 -4.10
N ASP A 132 5.46 -5.31 -4.11
CA ASP A 132 5.04 -4.46 -3.01
C ASP A 132 3.53 -4.13 -3.09
N MET A 133 3.05 -3.51 -2.01
CA MET A 133 1.72 -2.95 -1.82
C MET A 133 1.84 -1.42 -1.74
N ASP A 134 1.55 -0.75 -2.86
CA ASP A 134 1.36 0.70 -2.91
C ASP A 134 0.04 1.08 -2.24
N PHE A 135 0.08 1.87 -1.17
CA PHE A 135 -1.12 2.34 -0.48
C PHE A 135 -1.21 3.87 -0.39
N LEU A 136 -2.41 4.36 -0.16
CA LEU A 136 -2.69 5.71 0.33
C LEU A 136 -3.47 5.57 1.63
N LEU A 137 -2.90 6.11 2.70
CA LEU A 137 -3.60 6.19 3.97
C LEU A 137 -4.81 7.13 3.85
N ASP A 138 -5.83 6.88 4.67
CA ASP A 138 -6.95 7.80 4.84
C ASP A 138 -6.47 9.26 4.93
N PRO A 139 -7.06 10.19 4.15
CA PRO A 139 -6.73 11.60 4.25
C PRO A 139 -6.74 12.16 5.68
N GLU A 140 -7.57 11.60 6.56
CA GLU A 140 -7.61 11.96 7.98
C GLU A 140 -6.26 11.74 8.68
N TRP A 141 -5.58 10.64 8.35
CA TRP A 141 -4.34 10.21 9.01
C TRP A 141 -3.07 10.51 8.19
N ALA A 142 -3.21 11.03 6.96
CA ALA A 142 -2.10 11.19 6.01
C ALA A 142 -0.95 12.09 6.52
N ASN A 143 -1.23 12.98 7.49
CA ASN A 143 -0.24 13.84 8.14
C ASN A 143 -0.15 13.61 9.65
N ASP A 144 -0.79 12.56 10.17
CA ASP A 144 -0.80 12.24 11.59
C ASP A 144 0.35 11.29 11.93
N GLU A 145 1.38 11.80 12.61
CA GLU A 145 2.55 11.01 12.98
C GLU A 145 2.25 10.00 14.10
N ASP A 146 1.21 10.22 14.92
CA ASP A 146 0.79 9.26 15.95
C ASP A 146 0.17 8.00 15.34
N ILE A 147 -0.29 8.08 14.08
CA ILE A 147 -0.74 6.92 13.29
C ILE A 147 0.36 6.40 12.37
N LYS A 148 1.04 7.30 11.65
CA LYS A 148 2.02 6.91 10.62
C LYS A 148 3.24 6.22 11.21
N VAL A 149 3.77 6.71 12.33
CA VAL A 149 4.98 6.13 12.93
C VAL A 149 4.74 4.69 13.40
N PRO A 150 3.67 4.38 14.15
CA PRO A 150 3.33 2.99 14.49
C PRO A 150 3.03 2.11 13.29
N LEU A 151 2.34 2.64 12.26
CA LEU A 151 2.06 1.90 11.03
C LEU A 151 3.36 1.51 10.30
N GLN A 152 4.25 2.48 10.06
CA GLN A 152 5.54 2.23 9.39
C GLN A 152 6.44 1.30 10.21
N LYS A 153 6.43 1.43 11.54
CA LYS A 153 7.15 0.51 12.43
C LYS A 153 6.62 -0.91 12.26
N SER A 154 5.30 -1.09 12.28
CA SER A 154 4.65 -2.40 12.11
C SER A 154 4.96 -3.00 10.74
N ILE A 155 4.93 -2.21 9.66
CA ILE A 155 5.31 -2.65 8.30
C ILE A 155 6.76 -3.19 8.27
N ARG A 156 7.72 -2.48 8.89
CA ARG A 156 9.12 -2.91 8.97
C ARG A 156 9.28 -4.18 9.80
N GLU A 157 8.54 -4.31 10.90
CA GLU A 157 8.55 -5.52 11.71
C GLU A 157 8.00 -6.73 10.95
N VAL A 158 6.92 -6.56 10.16
CA VAL A 158 6.42 -7.61 9.25
C VAL A 158 7.49 -7.98 8.23
N ALA A 159 8.17 -7.00 7.63
CA ALA A 159 9.23 -7.26 6.66
C ALA A 159 10.35 -8.13 7.25
N ASN A 160 10.74 -7.86 8.49
CA ASN A 160 11.77 -8.63 9.19
C ASN A 160 11.29 -10.04 9.54
N GLU A 161 10.08 -10.18 10.08
CA GLU A 161 9.51 -11.46 10.50
C GLU A 161 9.22 -12.39 9.32
N ALA A 162 8.74 -11.83 8.21
CA ALA A 162 8.41 -12.60 7.01
C ALA A 162 9.57 -12.71 6.01
N HIS A 163 10.72 -12.09 6.30
CA HIS A 163 11.87 -11.97 5.40
C HIS A 163 11.54 -11.34 4.03
N TYR A 164 10.72 -10.28 4.03
CA TYR A 164 10.38 -9.49 2.85
C TYR A 164 11.27 -8.25 2.73
N MET A 165 11.22 -7.60 1.57
CA MET A 165 11.82 -6.26 1.42
C MET A 165 11.16 -5.27 2.39
N GLU A 166 11.92 -4.30 2.90
CA GLU A 166 11.44 -3.37 3.95
C GLU A 166 10.32 -2.45 3.46
N ASP A 167 10.28 -2.22 2.15
CA ASP A 167 9.31 -1.41 1.40
C ASP A 167 8.18 -2.26 0.78
N TRP A 168 7.96 -3.50 1.24
CA TRP A 168 6.88 -4.37 0.77
C TRP A 168 5.50 -3.73 0.86
N ALA A 169 5.33 -2.73 1.73
CA ALA A 169 4.19 -1.82 1.76
C ALA A 169 4.70 -0.39 1.92
N ASN A 170 4.30 0.51 1.02
CA ASN A 170 4.78 1.89 1.02
C ASN A 170 3.72 2.87 0.49
N GLU A 171 3.95 4.16 0.74
CA GLU A 171 3.03 5.24 0.34
C GLU A 171 3.57 6.07 -0.85
N ASP A 172 4.52 5.53 -1.63
CA ASP A 172 5.21 6.25 -2.71
C ASP A 172 4.25 6.76 -3.78
N VAL A 173 3.15 6.03 -3.97
CA VAL A 173 2.05 6.41 -4.86
C VAL A 173 1.42 7.78 -4.50
N GLY A 174 1.56 8.21 -3.24
CA GLY A 174 1.09 9.50 -2.69
C GLY A 174 1.80 10.71 -3.25
N VAL A 175 3.03 10.58 -3.75
CA VAL A 175 3.76 11.68 -4.42
C VAL A 175 3.02 12.20 -5.65
N PHE A 176 2.17 11.36 -6.24
CA PHE A 176 1.40 11.68 -7.44
C PHE A 176 -0.04 12.11 -7.15
N VAL A 177 -0.41 12.36 -5.89
CA VAL A 177 -1.81 12.61 -5.50
C VAL A 177 -1.90 13.85 -4.63
N THR A 178 -2.69 14.83 -5.07
CA THR A 178 -2.97 16.02 -4.26
C THR A 178 -3.82 15.68 -3.04
N GLU A 179 -3.79 16.49 -1.98
CA GLU A 179 -4.65 16.28 -0.80
C GLU A 179 -6.15 16.22 -1.18
N LYS A 180 -6.58 17.10 -2.08
CA LYS A 180 -7.96 17.12 -2.59
C LYS A 180 -8.29 15.82 -3.32
N THR A 181 -7.40 15.36 -4.21
CA THR A 181 -7.63 14.12 -4.95
C THR A 181 -7.63 12.92 -4.03
N ARG A 182 -6.79 12.88 -2.98
CA ARG A 182 -6.78 11.80 -1.99
C ARG A 182 -8.15 11.61 -1.32
N LYS A 183 -8.80 12.71 -0.92
CA LYS A 183 -10.16 12.69 -0.34
C LYS A 183 -11.17 12.07 -1.31
N ILE A 184 -11.16 12.52 -2.56
CA ILE A 184 -12.03 11.99 -3.63
C ILE A 184 -11.76 10.50 -3.87
N LEU A 185 -10.49 10.08 -3.92
CA LEU A 185 -10.13 8.68 -4.14
C LEU A 185 -10.60 7.77 -2.99
N MET A 186 -10.51 8.23 -1.75
CA MET A 186 -11.01 7.47 -0.59
C MET A 186 -12.54 7.33 -0.65
N GLU A 187 -13.26 8.43 -0.89
CA GLU A 187 -14.72 8.38 -1.05
C GLU A 187 -15.16 7.44 -2.18
N ASP A 188 -14.49 7.52 -3.33
CA ASP A 188 -14.79 6.68 -4.48
C ASP A 188 -14.44 5.21 -4.24
N ALA A 189 -13.37 4.92 -3.49
CA ALA A 189 -13.02 3.55 -3.11
C ALA A 189 -14.08 2.93 -2.18
N ILE A 190 -14.55 3.71 -1.20
CA ILE A 190 -15.63 3.32 -0.30
C ILE A 190 -16.92 3.04 -1.10
N LYS A 191 -17.30 3.94 -2.02
CA LYS A 191 -18.46 3.75 -2.91
C LYS A 191 -18.29 2.54 -3.83
N GLN A 192 -17.09 2.32 -4.36
CA GLN A 192 -16.76 1.18 -5.23
C GLN A 192 -16.84 -0.15 -4.47
N ASN A 193 -16.55 -0.12 -3.16
CA ASN A 193 -16.67 -1.21 -2.19
C ASN A 193 -15.97 -2.51 -2.59
N ILE A 194 -14.75 -2.41 -3.11
CA ILE A 194 -13.88 -3.57 -3.33
C ILE A 194 -12.96 -3.68 -2.13
N VAL A 195 -13.32 -4.53 -1.17
CA VAL A 195 -12.55 -4.79 0.05
C VAL A 195 -11.54 -5.90 -0.23
N LEU A 196 -10.26 -5.63 0.03
CA LEU A 196 -9.15 -6.57 -0.15
C LEU A 196 -8.67 -7.18 1.17
N TRP A 197 -8.90 -6.46 2.27
CA TRP A 197 -8.68 -6.93 3.63
C TRP A 197 -9.60 -6.20 4.59
N ALA A 198 -10.16 -6.92 5.56
CA ALA A 198 -10.96 -6.34 6.64
C ALA A 198 -10.71 -7.10 7.93
N SER A 199 -10.35 -6.36 8.97
CA SER A 199 -10.18 -6.83 10.33
C SER A 199 -10.63 -5.74 11.32
N GLY A 200 -10.51 -6.00 12.62
CA GLY A 200 -10.79 -5.00 13.64
C GLY A 200 -9.83 -3.81 13.63
N THR A 201 -8.61 -3.98 13.10
CA THR A 201 -7.56 -2.93 13.14
C THR A 201 -7.30 -2.28 11.78
N LEU A 202 -7.54 -3.00 10.68
CA LEU A 202 -7.12 -2.60 9.35
C LEU A 202 -8.23 -2.85 8.32
N LEU A 203 -8.50 -1.83 7.51
CA LEU A 203 -9.44 -1.93 6.39
C LEU A 203 -8.76 -1.45 5.10
N VAL A 204 -8.63 -2.36 4.14
CA VAL A 204 -7.94 -2.13 2.87
C VAL A 204 -8.94 -2.23 1.72
N PHE A 205 -9.14 -1.11 1.03
CA PHE A 205 -9.94 -1.06 -0.19
C PHE A 205 -9.04 -1.05 -1.43
N ALA A 206 -9.51 -1.59 -2.55
CA ALA A 206 -8.91 -1.26 -3.84
C ALA A 206 -9.14 0.23 -4.14
N ALA A 207 -8.12 0.92 -4.63
CA ALA A 207 -8.28 2.24 -5.21
C ALA A 207 -9.33 2.21 -6.34
N PRO A 208 -9.97 3.35 -6.66
CA PRO A 208 -10.95 3.41 -7.75
C PRO A 208 -10.35 2.85 -9.04
N VAL A 209 -11.00 1.86 -9.65
CA VAL A 209 -10.43 1.13 -10.80
C VAL A 209 -10.19 2.06 -11.98
N GLU A 210 -11.05 3.06 -12.19
CA GLU A 210 -10.83 4.09 -13.20
C GLU A 210 -9.54 4.87 -12.98
N TRP A 211 -9.24 5.24 -11.73
CA TRP A 211 -8.00 5.93 -11.41
C TRP A 211 -6.77 5.02 -11.56
N ALA A 212 -6.90 3.76 -11.17
CA ALA A 212 -5.84 2.77 -11.38
C ALA A 212 -5.57 2.56 -12.88
N LEU A 213 -6.62 2.46 -13.70
CA LEU A 213 -6.55 2.34 -15.15
C LEU A 213 -5.90 3.58 -15.78
N GLU A 214 -6.35 4.78 -15.41
CA GLU A 214 -5.78 6.06 -15.86
C GLU A 214 -4.25 6.04 -15.75
N ARG A 215 -3.73 5.67 -14.57
CA ARG A 215 -2.28 5.63 -14.33
C ARG A 215 -1.56 4.58 -15.17
N LYS A 216 -2.22 3.46 -15.49
CA LYS A 216 -1.65 2.43 -16.38
C LYS A 216 -1.59 2.93 -17.81
N LEU A 217 -2.66 3.54 -18.31
CA LEU A 217 -2.69 4.12 -19.66
C LEU A 217 -1.62 5.20 -19.85
N ARG A 218 -1.43 6.09 -18.87
CA ARG A 218 -0.34 7.09 -18.90
C ARG A 218 1.05 6.46 -18.87
N ARG A 219 1.24 5.39 -18.10
CA ARG A 219 2.52 4.66 -18.07
C ARG A 219 2.81 3.96 -19.40
N ILE A 220 1.78 3.44 -20.08
CA ILE A 220 1.93 2.84 -21.42
C ILE A 220 2.28 3.94 -22.43
N TYR A 221 1.57 5.06 -22.41
CA TYR A 221 1.80 6.20 -23.30
C TYR A 221 3.22 6.77 -23.18
N CYS A 222 3.70 7.00 -21.96
CA CYS A 222 5.00 7.62 -21.73
C CYS A 222 6.21 6.66 -21.85
N ALA A 223 6.02 5.39 -22.25
CA ALA A 223 7.02 4.35 -22.04
C ALA A 223 7.78 3.86 -23.28
N GLU A 224 9.10 4.05 -23.22
CA GLU A 224 10.14 3.09 -23.64
C GLU A 224 10.54 2.19 -22.44
N ARG A 225 9.61 1.37 -21.88
CA ARG A 225 9.81 0.69 -20.57
C ARG A 225 9.95 -0.85 -20.60
N GLY A 226 10.23 -1.45 -21.75
CA GLY A 226 10.49 -2.91 -21.85
C GLY A 226 9.47 -3.77 -21.09
N ARG A 227 9.93 -4.72 -20.26
CA ARG A 227 9.07 -5.63 -19.45
C ARG A 227 8.04 -4.94 -18.55
N LYS A 228 8.30 -3.69 -18.09
CA LYS A 228 7.31 -2.96 -17.27
C LYS A 228 6.12 -2.51 -18.12
N ALA A 229 6.32 -2.25 -19.41
CA ALA A 229 5.23 -1.91 -20.33
C ALA A 229 4.28 -3.09 -20.56
N GLU A 230 4.80 -4.31 -20.69
CA GLU A 230 3.99 -5.53 -20.82
C GLU A 230 3.10 -5.75 -19.59
N LEU A 231 3.68 -5.56 -18.39
CA LEU A 231 2.98 -5.66 -17.13
C LEU A 231 1.90 -4.59 -16.95
N ASP A 232 2.16 -3.35 -17.39
CA ASP A 232 1.18 -2.26 -17.36
C ASP A 232 0.05 -2.51 -18.38
N LEU A 233 0.36 -3.03 -19.57
CA LEU A 233 -0.63 -3.42 -20.59
C LEU A 233 -1.55 -4.53 -20.10
N ALA A 234 -0.99 -5.60 -19.52
CA ALA A 234 -1.77 -6.71 -18.98
C ALA A 234 -2.69 -6.27 -17.83
N ASP A 235 -2.23 -5.35 -16.96
CA ASP A 235 -3.08 -4.76 -15.92
C ASP A 235 -4.20 -3.91 -16.50
N ALA A 236 -3.90 -3.05 -17.48
CA ALA A 236 -4.91 -2.22 -18.13
C ALA A 236 -6.00 -3.07 -18.79
N VAL A 237 -5.61 -4.15 -19.48
CA VAL A 237 -6.54 -5.12 -20.09
C VAL A 237 -7.42 -5.79 -19.03
N ALA A 238 -6.87 -6.21 -17.90
CA ALA A 238 -7.63 -6.82 -16.80
C ALA A 238 -8.60 -5.82 -16.14
N MET A 239 -8.18 -4.57 -15.92
CA MET A 239 -9.03 -3.50 -15.38
C MET A 239 -10.18 -3.15 -16.34
N LEU A 240 -9.89 -3.07 -17.64
CA LEU A 240 -10.91 -2.85 -18.67
C LEU A 240 -11.93 -3.99 -18.72
N LYS A 241 -11.49 -5.25 -18.57
CA LYS A 241 -12.40 -6.40 -18.49
C LYS A 241 -13.33 -6.27 -17.30
N PHE A 242 -12.78 -5.99 -16.12
CA PHE A 242 -13.56 -5.76 -14.91
C PHE A 242 -14.59 -4.64 -15.10
N MET A 243 -14.19 -3.48 -15.65
CA MET A 243 -15.08 -2.36 -15.90
C MET A 243 -16.18 -2.69 -16.91
N LYS A 244 -15.82 -3.36 -18.02
CA LYS A 244 -16.78 -3.79 -19.05
C LYS A 244 -17.81 -4.77 -18.49
N GLU A 245 -17.37 -5.75 -17.71
CA GLU A 245 -18.26 -6.73 -17.07
C GLU A 245 -19.20 -6.07 -16.06
N ARG A 246 -18.70 -5.13 -15.25
CA ARG A 246 -19.53 -4.35 -14.31
C ARG A 246 -20.54 -3.45 -15.02
N LYS A 247 -20.18 -2.87 -16.17
CA LYS A 247 -21.08 -2.04 -17.00
C LYS A 247 -22.08 -2.88 -17.81
N GLY A 248 -21.76 -4.13 -18.12
CA GLY A 248 -22.57 -5.01 -18.97
C GLY A 248 -22.56 -4.66 -20.46
N SER A 249 -21.71 -3.72 -20.89
CA SER A 249 -21.62 -3.25 -22.28
C SER A 249 -20.21 -2.77 -22.60
N LYS A 250 -19.92 -2.56 -23.89
CA LYS A 250 -18.67 -1.95 -24.35
C LYS A 250 -18.41 -0.61 -23.66
N LEU A 251 -17.14 -0.31 -23.43
CA LEU A 251 -16.68 0.91 -22.82
C LEU A 251 -16.56 2.03 -23.86
N ASP A 252 -16.66 3.27 -23.41
CA ASP A 252 -16.35 4.43 -24.24
C ASP A 252 -14.82 4.63 -24.21
N MET A 253 -14.17 4.55 -25.37
CA MET A 253 -12.72 4.71 -25.48
C MET A 253 -12.29 6.10 -25.04
N GLU A 254 -13.02 7.13 -25.46
CA GLU A 254 -12.67 8.53 -25.22
C GLU A 254 -12.83 8.88 -23.75
N TYR A 255 -13.89 8.37 -23.11
CA TYR A 255 -14.03 8.45 -21.65
C TYR A 255 -12.82 7.83 -20.94
N CYS A 256 -12.42 6.60 -21.30
CA CYS A 256 -11.29 5.93 -20.67
C CYS A 256 -9.96 6.67 -20.91
N ARG A 257 -9.77 7.21 -22.13
CA ARG A 257 -8.58 7.95 -22.55
C ARG A 257 -8.44 9.27 -21.80
N THR A 258 -9.56 9.92 -21.48
CA THR A 258 -9.61 11.27 -20.89
C THR A 258 -9.74 11.29 -19.37
N LEU A 259 -9.79 10.13 -18.71
CA LEU A 259 -9.71 10.03 -17.25
C LEU A 259 -8.53 10.86 -16.74
N ASN A 260 -8.79 11.77 -15.80
CA ASN A 260 -7.78 12.68 -15.25
C ASN A 260 -8.16 13.17 -13.85
N LYS A 261 -8.20 12.28 -12.85
CA LYS A 261 -8.63 12.68 -11.49
C LYS A 261 -7.68 13.67 -10.81
N ASN A 262 -6.41 13.69 -11.20
CA ASN A 262 -5.42 14.64 -10.69
C ASN A 262 -5.50 16.01 -11.41
N GLY A 263 -5.92 16.04 -12.66
CA GLY A 263 -6.19 17.26 -13.43
C GLY A 263 -4.98 17.86 -14.15
N PHE A 264 -3.78 17.29 -14.03
CA PHE A 264 -2.54 17.86 -14.59
C PHE A 264 -1.71 16.89 -15.45
N ASP A 265 -2.22 15.68 -15.68
CA ASP A 265 -1.47 14.65 -16.39
C ASP A 265 -1.68 14.68 -17.92
N VAL A 266 -0.65 14.28 -18.68
CA VAL A 266 -0.69 14.22 -20.16
C VAL A 266 -1.58 13.07 -20.62
N MET A 267 -2.56 13.37 -21.46
CA MET A 267 -3.51 12.38 -21.98
C MET A 267 -2.82 11.39 -22.95
N PRO A 268 -3.11 10.08 -22.83
CA PRO A 268 -2.74 9.11 -23.85
C PRO A 268 -3.33 9.48 -25.22
N ASP A 269 -2.57 9.21 -26.27
CA ASP A 269 -3.04 9.34 -27.65
C ASP A 269 -3.95 8.18 -28.08
N VAL A 270 -4.57 8.33 -29.25
CA VAL A 270 -5.46 7.32 -29.83
C VAL A 270 -4.68 6.03 -30.16
N ASP A 271 -3.41 6.14 -30.56
CA ASP A 271 -2.57 4.98 -30.89
C ASP A 271 -2.30 4.11 -29.66
N THR A 272 -2.06 4.73 -28.50
CA THR A 272 -1.97 4.02 -27.22
C THR A 272 -3.26 3.27 -26.91
N MET A 273 -4.42 3.92 -27.12
CA MET A 273 -5.71 3.28 -26.88
C MET A 273 -5.97 2.13 -27.84
N ASN A 274 -5.58 2.27 -29.12
CA ASN A 274 -5.65 1.21 -30.12
C ASN A 274 -4.77 0.01 -29.75
N CYS A 275 -3.56 0.25 -29.24
CA CYS A 275 -2.67 -0.79 -28.73
C CYS A 275 -3.33 -1.59 -27.59
N VAL A 276 -3.91 -0.88 -26.61
CA VAL A 276 -4.63 -1.51 -25.49
C VAL A 276 -5.86 -2.28 -25.98
N ALA A 277 -6.62 -1.73 -26.93
CA ALA A 277 -7.79 -2.40 -27.51
C ALA A 277 -7.39 -3.68 -28.27
N ALA A 278 -6.30 -3.64 -29.03
CA ALA A 278 -5.76 -4.80 -29.74
C ALA A 278 -5.31 -5.89 -28.75
N ALA A 279 -4.61 -5.53 -27.68
CA ALA A 279 -4.21 -6.46 -26.63
C ALA A 279 -5.41 -7.08 -25.92
N TYR A 280 -6.44 -6.29 -25.65
CA TYR A 280 -7.70 -6.79 -25.09
C TYR A 280 -8.36 -7.81 -26.02
N LYS A 281 -8.48 -7.47 -27.32
CA LYS A 281 -9.08 -8.35 -28.33
C LYS A 281 -8.30 -9.65 -28.49
N ALA A 282 -6.96 -9.58 -28.49
CA ALA A 282 -6.12 -10.77 -28.53
C ALA A 282 -6.32 -11.67 -27.30
N THR A 283 -6.56 -11.08 -26.12
CA THR A 283 -6.74 -11.81 -24.86
C THR A 283 -8.13 -12.43 -24.73
N TYR A 284 -9.19 -11.74 -25.16
CA TYR A 284 -10.58 -12.13 -24.89
C TYR A 284 -11.44 -12.41 -26.13
N GLY A 285 -10.90 -12.24 -27.33
CA GLY A 285 -11.59 -12.50 -28.60
C GLY A 285 -12.71 -11.52 -28.94
N VAL A 286 -12.91 -10.46 -28.14
CA VAL A 286 -13.99 -9.48 -28.30
C VAL A 286 -13.45 -8.05 -28.13
N ASP A 287 -14.13 -7.09 -28.75
CA ASP A 287 -13.77 -5.68 -28.59
C ASP A 287 -14.20 -5.16 -27.20
N VAL A 288 -13.33 -4.36 -26.59
CA VAL A 288 -13.62 -3.67 -25.33
C VAL A 288 -14.39 -2.37 -25.54
N PHE A 289 -14.03 -1.63 -26.58
CA PHE A 289 -14.58 -0.31 -26.86
C PHE A 289 -15.69 -0.36 -27.92
N LEU A 290 -16.55 0.66 -27.86
CA LEU A 290 -17.57 0.97 -28.87
C LEU A 290 -16.93 1.18 -30.24
#